data_AF-A0A4U6D991-F1
#
_entry.id   AF-A0A4U6D991-F1
#
_cell.length_a   1.000
_cell.length_b   1.000
_cell.length_c   1.000
_cell.angle_alpha   90.00
_cell.angle_beta   90.00
_cell.angle_gamma   90.00
#
_symmetry.space_group_name_H-M   'P 1'
#
loop_
_entity.id
_entity.type
_entity.pdbx_description
1 polymer ?
#
loop_
_entity_poly.entity_id
_entity_poly.type
_entity_poly.pdbx_seq_one_letter_code
_entity_poly.pdbx_strand_id
1 'polypeptide(L)'
;MRFISENTKNFLPVWLAPEEINDPAEFIKQYCGTHSIVYCRFILWQMLSNSVSTENQHIDASPGEQLYFFENLMPLIEAVYLLQRESAKMVEGMSSETIIENDNNLEITEAKLTHRLNYKAENINFNKGTFKKKQKNLRKHSIWYREKINDPISVIANFFDAYSLTSFRTYLYEVLQTTSNDHFYQKGSPSDVLYVLEKLESLINAAYLINDENFMFEVSDTSEVSDTFNEVKTVHRNLETTPSMLSKEEIEDPKKVLIDFFNFRSLKEWKKELIEINGFALSKHPAQEWGAWIDSLSIFVYSIKLTEALFLISLCYDNRQE
;
A
#
# COMPACT_ATOMS: atom_id res chain seq x y z
N MET A 1 14.40 17.43 -28.52
CA MET A 1 15.82 17.05 -28.38
C MET A 1 16.20 17.18 -26.91
N ARG A 2 16.61 16.10 -26.24
CA ARG A 2 17.14 16.13 -24.88
C ARG A 2 18.66 15.93 -24.95
N PHE A 3 19.42 16.78 -24.26
CA PHE A 3 20.86 16.60 -24.07
C PHE A 3 21.06 15.55 -22.98
N ILE A 4 21.13 14.28 -23.36
CA ILE A 4 21.69 13.26 -22.49
C ILE A 4 23.19 13.28 -22.78
N SER A 5 23.99 13.84 -21.87
CA SER A 5 25.43 13.68 -21.93
C SER A 5 25.75 12.23 -21.59
N GLU A 6 25.96 11.38 -22.60
CA GLU A 6 26.46 10.00 -22.42
C GLU A 6 27.88 9.96 -21.79
N ASN A 7 28.50 11.13 -21.61
CA ASN A 7 29.77 11.24 -20.92
C ASN A 7 29.59 11.04 -19.41
N THR A 8 29.84 9.81 -18.96
CA THR A 8 29.86 9.37 -17.56
C THR A 8 30.80 10.16 -16.65
N LYS A 9 31.61 11.08 -17.19
CA LYS A 9 32.47 11.99 -16.43
C LYS A 9 31.78 13.30 -16.00
N ASN A 10 30.62 13.62 -16.55
CA ASN A 10 29.89 14.86 -16.22
C ASN A 10 28.57 14.53 -15.49
N PHE A 11 28.66 14.36 -14.17
CA PHE A 11 27.48 14.31 -13.27
C PHE A 11 26.86 15.69 -13.00
N LEU A 12 27.20 16.69 -13.81
CA LEU A 12 26.70 18.05 -13.61
C LEU A 12 25.20 18.10 -13.94
N PRO A 13 24.39 18.82 -13.14
CA PRO A 13 22.98 19.03 -13.44
C PRO A 13 22.84 19.66 -14.83
N VAL A 14 22.06 19.03 -15.70
CA VAL A 14 21.88 19.50 -17.09
C VAL A 14 20.95 20.71 -17.18
N TRP A 15 20.06 20.86 -16.20
CA TRP A 15 18.94 21.80 -16.25
C TRP A 15 19.07 22.99 -15.29
N LEU A 16 20.09 23.00 -14.44
CA LEU A 16 20.35 24.13 -13.56
C LEU A 16 21.26 25.14 -14.28
N ALA A 17 20.93 26.42 -14.14
CA ALA A 17 21.80 27.51 -14.56
C ALA A 17 23.08 27.51 -13.71
N PRO A 18 24.22 28.05 -14.22
CA PRO A 18 25.46 28.13 -13.45
C PRO A 18 25.31 28.77 -12.07
N GLU A 19 24.44 29.77 -11.96
CA GLU A 19 24.12 30.45 -10.70
C GLU A 19 23.39 29.51 -9.72
N GLU A 20 22.44 28.71 -10.21
CA GLU A 20 21.68 27.72 -9.42
C GLU A 20 22.58 26.55 -9.00
N ILE A 21 23.59 26.20 -9.80
CA ILE A 21 24.59 25.19 -9.43
C ILE A 21 25.48 25.69 -8.28
N ASN A 22 25.79 26.99 -8.26
CA ASN A 22 26.61 27.59 -7.20
C ASN A 22 25.86 27.69 -5.86
N ASP A 23 24.53 27.86 -5.89
CA ASP A 23 23.67 27.88 -4.71
C ASP A 23 22.35 27.14 -4.92
N PRO A 24 22.35 25.80 -4.86
CA PRO A 24 21.14 24.99 -5.05
C PRO A 24 20.13 25.17 -3.92
N ALA A 25 20.57 25.62 -2.73
CA ALA A 25 19.68 25.84 -1.60
C ALA A 25 18.79 27.07 -1.82
N GLU A 26 19.33 28.17 -2.35
CA GLU A 26 18.53 29.35 -2.68
C GLU A 26 17.54 29.06 -3.83
N PHE A 27 17.93 28.27 -4.83
CA PHE A 27 17.00 27.81 -5.88
C PHE A 27 15.83 27.00 -5.28
N ILE A 28 16.13 26.02 -4.42
CA ILE A 28 15.11 25.22 -3.73
C ILE A 28 14.18 26.11 -2.91
N LYS A 29 14.74 27.06 -2.16
CA LYS A 29 14.00 28.02 -1.35
C LYS A 29 13.05 28.86 -2.21
N GLN A 30 13.54 29.39 -3.33
CA GLN A 30 12.73 30.15 -4.28
C GLN A 30 11.62 29.27 -4.88
N TYR A 31 11.93 28.04 -5.29
CA TYR A 31 10.96 27.11 -5.83
C TYR A 31 9.84 26.79 -4.83
N CYS A 32 10.18 26.44 -3.60
CA CYS A 32 9.22 26.17 -2.52
C CYS A 32 8.45 27.41 -2.06
N GLY A 33 9.00 28.61 -2.25
CA GLY A 33 8.29 29.87 -1.97
C GLY A 33 7.31 30.27 -3.07
N THR A 34 7.56 29.84 -4.31
CA THR A 34 6.75 30.20 -5.49
C THR A 34 5.65 29.18 -5.79
N HIS A 35 5.90 27.91 -5.52
CA HIS A 35 4.97 26.83 -5.77
C HIS A 35 4.50 26.25 -4.43
N SER A 36 3.23 25.86 -4.34
CA SER A 36 2.75 25.10 -3.19
C SER A 36 2.91 23.61 -3.45
N ILE A 37 3.12 22.82 -2.39
CA ILE A 37 3.21 21.36 -2.53
C ILE A 37 1.94 20.75 -3.15
N VAL A 38 0.77 21.33 -2.85
CA VAL A 38 -0.51 20.92 -3.43
C VAL A 38 -0.52 21.13 -4.94
N TYR A 39 -0.02 22.28 -5.40
CA TYR A 39 0.09 22.58 -6.83
C TYR A 39 1.07 21.64 -7.53
N CYS A 40 2.23 21.36 -6.92
CA CYS A 40 3.20 20.39 -7.45
C CYS A 40 2.56 18.99 -7.62
N ARG A 41 1.84 18.50 -6.60
CA ARG A 41 1.08 17.22 -6.67
C ARG A 41 0.13 17.19 -7.85
N PHE A 42 -0.67 18.25 -7.99
CA PHE A 42 -1.65 18.35 -9.07
C PHE A 42 -1.00 18.30 -10.46
N ILE A 43 0.05 19.11 -10.68
CA ILE A 43 0.72 19.17 -11.98
C ILE A 43 1.41 17.84 -12.32
N LEU A 44 2.12 17.23 -11.36
CA LEU A 44 2.80 15.96 -11.60
C LEU A 44 1.80 14.83 -11.88
N TRP A 45 0.67 14.81 -11.18
CA TRP A 45 -0.41 13.87 -11.46
C TRP A 45 -0.99 14.07 -12.86
N GLN A 46 -1.22 15.33 -13.26
CA GLN A 46 -1.71 15.65 -14.60
C GLN A 46 -0.72 15.21 -15.68
N MET A 47 0.59 15.39 -15.45
CA MET A 47 1.64 14.93 -16.36
C MET A 47 1.62 13.40 -16.49
N LEU A 48 1.56 12.67 -15.37
CA LEU A 48 1.49 11.21 -15.37
C LEU A 48 0.21 10.72 -16.06
N SER A 49 -0.94 11.30 -15.74
CA SER A 49 -2.22 10.93 -16.33
C SER A 49 -2.20 11.11 -17.86
N ASN A 50 -1.65 12.24 -18.33
CA ASN A 50 -1.50 12.49 -19.75
C ASN A 50 -0.54 11.50 -20.41
N SER A 51 0.62 11.22 -19.79
CA SER A 51 1.63 10.33 -20.38
C SER A 51 1.18 8.88 -20.47
N VAL A 52 0.40 8.41 -19.49
CA VAL A 52 -0.19 7.06 -19.49
C VAL A 52 -1.37 6.96 -20.48
N SER A 53 -2.10 8.05 -20.71
CA SER A 53 -3.31 8.05 -21.55
C SER A 53 -3.04 8.21 -23.05
N THR A 54 -1.87 8.71 -23.47
CA THR A 54 -1.56 8.93 -24.88
C THR A 54 -1.24 7.63 -25.62
N GLU A 55 -2.15 7.17 -26.48
CA GLU A 55 -2.05 5.91 -27.25
C GLU A 55 -0.90 5.82 -28.27
N ASN A 56 -0.24 6.93 -28.63
CA ASN A 56 0.59 6.99 -29.84
C ASN A 56 1.96 7.66 -29.64
N GLN A 57 2.47 7.71 -28.41
CA GLN A 57 3.83 8.20 -28.20
C GLN A 57 4.77 7.01 -28.08
N HIS A 58 5.86 7.02 -28.87
CA HIS A 58 7.05 6.20 -28.65
C HIS A 58 7.72 6.62 -27.34
N ILE A 59 7.06 6.37 -26.21
CA ILE A 59 7.62 6.55 -24.89
C ILE A 59 8.32 5.23 -24.58
N ASP A 60 9.64 5.29 -24.44
CA ASP A 60 10.44 4.10 -24.10
C ASP A 60 10.10 3.53 -22.71
N ALA A 61 9.54 4.37 -21.83
CA ALA A 61 9.11 3.98 -20.49
C ALA A 61 7.66 3.47 -20.50
N SER A 62 7.47 2.24 -19.99
CA SER A 62 6.16 1.64 -19.77
C SER A 62 5.32 2.44 -18.76
N PRO A 63 3.97 2.33 -18.78
CA PRO A 63 3.11 2.97 -17.78
C PRO A 63 3.51 2.65 -16.33
N GLY A 64 3.93 1.42 -16.05
CA GLY A 64 4.41 1.01 -14.73
C GLY A 64 5.70 1.73 -14.31
N GLU A 65 6.66 1.91 -15.23
CA GLU A 65 7.89 2.67 -14.95
C GLU A 65 7.59 4.16 -14.71
N GLN A 66 6.65 4.73 -15.45
CA GLN A 66 6.21 6.12 -15.26
C GLN A 66 5.56 6.31 -13.88
N LEU A 67 4.70 5.37 -13.48
CA LEU A 67 4.06 5.38 -12.16
C LEU A 67 5.10 5.21 -11.04
N TYR A 68 6.01 4.25 -11.17
CA TYR A 68 7.08 4.04 -10.20
C TYR A 68 7.98 5.28 -10.07
N PHE A 69 8.31 5.94 -11.17
CA PHE A 69 9.05 7.20 -11.14
C PHE A 69 8.27 8.29 -10.40
N PHE A 70 6.98 8.47 -10.70
CA PHE A 70 6.11 9.42 -10.03
C PHE A 70 6.05 9.16 -8.51
N GLU A 71 5.86 7.91 -8.11
CA GLU A 71 5.84 7.49 -6.71
C GLU A 71 7.16 7.83 -6.00
N ASN A 72 8.31 7.74 -6.65
CA ASN A 72 9.58 8.11 -6.02
C ASN A 72 9.83 9.62 -6.02
N LEU A 73 9.40 10.32 -7.08
CA LEU A 73 9.60 11.76 -7.23
C LEU A 73 8.76 12.56 -6.24
N MET A 74 7.49 12.20 -6.01
CA MET A 74 6.60 12.95 -5.13
C MET A 74 7.13 13.11 -3.69
N PRO A 75 7.51 12.04 -2.98
CA PRO A 75 8.08 12.13 -1.64
C PRO A 75 9.43 12.85 -1.61
N LEU A 76 10.23 12.76 -2.67
CA LEU A 76 11.47 13.56 -2.77
C LEU A 76 11.12 15.06 -2.73
N ILE A 77 10.13 15.47 -3.52
CA ILE A 77 9.65 16.86 -3.51
C ILE A 77 9.12 17.23 -2.12
N GLU A 78 8.30 16.39 -1.50
CA GLU A 78 7.78 16.64 -0.15
C GLU A 78 8.90 16.77 0.89
N ALA A 79 9.91 15.92 0.85
CA ALA A 79 11.09 16.01 1.71
C ALA A 79 11.84 17.33 1.51
N VAL A 80 11.99 17.78 0.27
CA VAL A 80 12.61 19.09 -0.05
C VAL A 80 11.80 20.24 0.58
N TYR A 81 10.47 20.22 0.50
CA TYR A 81 9.62 21.22 1.15
C TYR A 81 9.76 21.21 2.68
N LEU A 82 9.84 20.02 3.30
CA LEU A 82 10.02 19.89 4.75
C LEU A 82 11.36 20.46 5.21
N LEU A 83 12.46 20.09 4.53
CA LEU A 83 13.80 20.61 4.83
C LEU A 83 13.87 22.13 4.71
N GLN A 84 13.19 22.69 3.70
CA GLN A 84 13.13 24.14 3.51
C GLN A 84 12.38 24.84 4.66
N ARG A 85 11.27 24.26 5.12
CA ARG A 85 10.49 24.80 6.23
C ARG A 85 11.23 24.73 7.56
N GLU A 86 11.98 23.66 7.80
CA GLU A 86 12.83 23.53 9.00
C GLU A 86 13.95 24.58 9.01
N SER A 87 14.58 24.80 7.86
CA SER A 87 15.63 25.82 7.69
C SER A 87 15.10 27.23 7.98
N ALA A 88 13.88 27.56 7.55
CA ALA A 88 13.25 28.85 7.84
C ALA A 88 12.99 29.04 9.36
N LYS A 89 12.49 28.00 10.04
CA LYS A 89 12.22 28.04 11.50
C LYS A 89 13.49 28.25 12.33
N MET A 90 14.63 27.69 11.92
CA MET A 90 15.91 27.88 12.63
C MET A 90 16.41 29.32 12.54
N VAL A 91 16.15 30.02 11.43
CA VAL A 91 16.55 31.42 11.24
C VAL A 91 15.67 32.34 12.10
N GLU A 92 14.36 32.10 12.15
CA GLU A 92 13.42 32.90 12.95
C GLU A 92 13.60 32.67 14.46
N GLY A 93 13.97 31.46 14.88
CA GLY A 93 14.19 31.10 16.29
C GLY A 93 15.41 31.75 16.96
N MET A 94 16.28 32.45 16.21
CA MET A 94 17.41 33.23 16.78
C MET A 94 17.08 34.71 16.99
N SER A 95 15.91 35.19 16.56
CA SER A 95 15.48 36.57 16.82
C SER A 95 14.06 36.60 17.37
N SER A 96 13.99 36.61 18.70
CA SER A 96 12.86 37.07 19.51
C SER A 96 11.73 36.06 19.77
N GLU A 97 11.55 35.78 21.06
CA GLU A 97 10.25 35.54 21.66
C GLU A 97 9.22 36.57 21.16
N THR A 98 7.95 36.16 21.15
CA THR A 98 6.74 36.91 20.73
C THR A 98 6.55 37.08 19.22
N ILE A 99 5.74 36.21 18.63
CA ILE A 99 4.42 36.54 18.05
C ILE A 99 3.57 35.26 18.04
N ILE A 100 2.56 35.27 18.90
CA ILE A 100 1.35 34.46 18.79
C ILE A 100 0.42 35.27 17.88
N GLU A 101 0.09 34.77 16.68
CA GLU A 101 -1.29 34.59 16.19
C GLU A 101 -1.40 34.34 14.68
N ASN A 102 -2.41 33.51 14.38
CA ASN A 102 -3.24 33.47 13.17
C ASN A 102 -2.69 32.81 11.91
N ASP A 103 -2.79 31.48 11.90
CA ASP A 103 -3.14 30.73 10.69
C ASP A 103 -4.22 29.68 11.00
N ASN A 104 -5.37 30.18 11.47
CA ASN A 104 -6.61 29.42 11.53
C ASN A 104 -7.26 29.42 10.14
N ASN A 105 -6.81 28.53 9.24
CA ASN A 105 -7.59 28.09 8.07
C ASN A 105 -6.93 26.89 7.38
N LEU A 106 -6.69 25.80 8.12
CA LEU A 106 -6.54 24.47 7.50
C LEU A 106 -6.89 23.35 8.48
N GLU A 107 -7.91 23.53 9.30
CA GLU A 107 -8.31 22.56 10.33
C GLU A 107 -9.79 22.16 10.18
N ILE A 108 -10.17 21.72 8.98
CA ILE A 108 -11.45 21.04 8.74
C ILE A 108 -11.22 19.91 7.75
N THR A 109 -10.61 18.81 8.20
CA THR A 109 -10.81 17.46 7.64
C THR A 109 -10.20 16.34 8.50
N GLU A 110 -9.16 16.59 9.28
CA GLU A 110 -8.54 15.55 10.14
C GLU A 110 -9.36 15.19 11.39
N ALA A 111 -10.12 16.13 11.96
CA ALA A 111 -10.88 15.89 13.19
C ALA A 111 -12.04 14.88 13.07
N LYS A 112 -12.40 14.46 11.85
CA LYS A 112 -13.39 13.40 11.62
C LYS A 112 -12.79 12.01 11.41
N LEU A 113 -11.47 11.91 11.14
CA LEU A 113 -10.76 10.63 11.07
C LEU A 113 -10.24 10.17 12.45
N THR A 114 -9.91 11.10 13.34
CA THR A 114 -9.37 10.77 14.67
C THR A 114 -10.40 10.24 15.66
N HIS A 115 -11.71 10.41 15.41
CA HIS A 115 -12.73 9.99 16.38
C HIS A 115 -13.14 8.50 16.30
N ARG A 116 -12.53 7.71 15.38
CA ARG A 116 -12.70 6.25 15.31
C ARG A 116 -11.41 5.43 15.50
N LEU A 117 -10.23 6.07 15.52
CA LEU A 117 -8.95 5.40 15.76
C LEU A 117 -8.56 5.44 17.25
N ASN A 118 -9.50 5.12 18.13
CA ASN A 118 -9.18 4.90 19.55
C ASN A 118 -8.86 3.41 19.80
N TYR A 119 -8.07 2.80 18.91
CA TYR A 119 -7.28 1.64 19.28
C TYR A 119 -6.13 2.17 20.12
N LYS A 120 -6.29 2.05 21.43
CA LYS A 120 -5.18 2.12 22.37
C LYS A 120 -4.14 1.08 21.90
N ALA A 121 -3.11 1.54 21.20
CA ALA A 121 -1.87 0.81 21.04
C ALA A 121 -1.20 0.74 22.42
N GLU A 122 -1.79 -0.03 23.34
CA GLU A 122 -1.08 -0.44 24.55
C GLU A 122 0.13 -1.25 24.09
N ASN A 123 1.29 -0.89 24.64
CA ASN A 123 2.58 -1.46 24.26
C ASN A 123 2.56 -2.98 24.45
N ILE A 124 2.15 -3.71 23.41
CA ILE A 124 2.28 -5.16 23.33
C ILE A 124 3.79 -5.43 23.31
N ASN A 125 4.29 -5.94 24.44
CA ASN A 125 5.68 -6.35 24.60
C ASN A 125 5.92 -7.57 23.70
N PHE A 126 6.22 -7.31 22.44
CA PHE A 126 6.74 -8.32 21.54
C PHE A 126 8.08 -8.82 22.09
N ASN A 127 8.08 -10.05 22.59
CA ASN A 127 9.31 -10.76 22.90
C ASN A 127 10.21 -10.71 21.66
N LYS A 128 11.34 -10.01 21.77
CA LYS A 128 12.36 -9.88 20.73
C LYS A 128 13.05 -11.24 20.51
N GLY A 129 12.31 -12.20 19.97
CA GLY A 129 12.88 -13.42 19.42
C GLY A 129 13.87 -13.04 18.32
N THR A 130 15.01 -13.72 18.29
CA THR A 130 16.06 -13.50 17.29
C THR A 130 15.53 -13.76 15.87
N PHE A 131 15.11 -12.70 15.19
CA PHE A 131 14.64 -12.75 13.80
C PHE A 131 15.71 -13.32 12.86
N LYS A 132 15.30 -14.19 11.93
CA LYS A 132 16.17 -14.70 10.85
C LYS A 132 16.55 -13.53 9.93
N LYS A 133 17.79 -13.50 9.40
CA LYS A 133 18.30 -12.39 8.55
C LYS A 133 17.37 -11.98 7.39
N LYS A 134 16.64 -12.94 6.78
CA LYS A 134 15.68 -12.66 5.70
C LYS A 134 14.49 -11.78 6.15
N GLN A 135 14.04 -11.90 7.40
CA GLN A 135 12.89 -11.16 7.96
C GLN A 135 13.21 -9.68 8.19
N LYS A 136 14.46 -9.36 8.58
CA LYS A 136 14.90 -7.96 8.75
C LYS A 136 14.85 -7.16 7.45
N ASN A 137 15.06 -7.81 6.30
CA ASN A 137 14.96 -7.14 5.00
C ASN A 137 13.50 -6.96 4.58
N LEU A 138 12.63 -7.93 4.87
CA LEU A 138 11.21 -7.82 4.56
C LEU A 138 10.51 -6.75 5.41
N ARG A 139 10.78 -6.67 6.72
CA ARG A 139 10.32 -5.53 7.54
C ARG A 139 10.92 -4.18 7.11
N LYS A 140 12.05 -4.17 6.38
CA LYS A 140 12.64 -2.94 5.83
C LYS A 140 12.06 -2.51 4.48
N HIS A 141 11.45 -3.43 3.74
CA HIS A 141 11.05 -3.21 2.34
C HIS A 141 9.61 -3.63 2.01
N SER A 142 8.85 -4.21 2.95
CA SER A 142 7.40 -4.32 2.85
C SER A 142 6.81 -2.96 3.18
N ILE A 143 6.45 -2.26 2.11
CA ILE A 143 5.94 -0.91 2.09
C ILE A 143 4.42 -1.04 2.25
N TRP A 144 3.92 -1.00 3.48
CA TRP A 144 2.55 -0.51 3.71
C TRP A 144 2.68 1.01 3.76
N TYR A 145 2.20 1.76 2.77
CA TYR A 145 2.36 3.24 2.76
C TYR A 145 3.80 3.74 3.02
N ARG A 146 4.83 2.97 2.64
CA ARG A 146 6.26 3.23 2.95
C ARG A 146 6.62 3.16 4.43
N GLU A 147 5.71 2.67 5.25
CA GLU A 147 5.94 2.37 6.65
C GLU A 147 6.32 0.90 6.81
N LYS A 148 7.11 0.64 7.85
CA LYS A 148 7.45 -0.73 8.24
C LYS A 148 6.24 -1.36 8.90
N ILE A 149 5.89 -2.57 8.48
CA ILE A 149 4.90 -3.39 9.18
C ILE A 149 5.51 -3.80 10.53
N ASN A 150 5.17 -3.06 11.58
CA ASN A 150 5.59 -3.34 12.94
C ASN A 150 4.71 -4.39 13.60
N ASP A 151 3.41 -4.31 13.33
CA ASP A 151 2.37 -5.22 13.80
C ASP A 151 1.51 -5.70 12.62
N PRO A 152 1.57 -6.99 12.25
CA PRO A 152 0.71 -7.56 11.21
C PRO A 152 -0.79 -7.49 11.52
N ILE A 153 -1.20 -7.51 12.79
CA ILE A 153 -2.62 -7.50 13.16
C ILE A 153 -3.23 -6.12 12.89
N SER A 154 -2.54 -5.05 13.25
CA SER A 154 -2.93 -3.68 12.88
C SER A 154 -3.13 -3.50 11.37
N VAL A 155 -2.32 -4.15 10.53
CA VAL A 155 -2.50 -4.11 9.07
C VAL A 155 -3.82 -4.76 8.64
N ILE A 156 -4.18 -5.89 9.27
CA ILE A 156 -5.44 -6.60 9.00
C ILE A 156 -6.63 -5.76 9.48
N ALA A 157 -6.56 -5.18 10.67
CA ALA A 157 -7.61 -4.30 11.20
C ALA A 157 -7.84 -3.09 10.28
N ASN A 158 -6.77 -2.39 9.90
CA ASN A 158 -6.84 -1.24 8.97
C ASN A 158 -7.40 -1.64 7.59
N PHE A 159 -7.17 -2.87 7.14
CA PHE A 159 -7.77 -3.37 5.91
C PHE A 159 -9.29 -3.51 6.06
N PHE A 160 -9.77 -4.11 7.16
CA PHE A 160 -11.20 -4.32 7.38
C PHE A 160 -11.96 -3.06 7.81
N ASP A 161 -11.26 -2.02 8.28
CA ASP A 161 -11.82 -0.67 8.41
C ASP A 161 -12.14 -0.04 7.04
N ALA A 162 -11.38 -0.40 6.00
CA ALA A 162 -11.55 0.12 4.65
C ALA A 162 -12.47 -0.76 3.77
N TYR A 163 -12.50 -2.08 4.01
CA TYR A 163 -13.21 -3.04 3.17
C TYR A 163 -14.02 -4.04 3.98
N SER A 164 -15.24 -4.34 3.52
CA SER A 164 -15.91 -5.57 3.88
C SER A 164 -15.40 -6.72 3.02
N LEU A 165 -15.57 -7.96 3.47
CA LEU A 165 -15.22 -9.14 2.67
C LEU A 165 -15.92 -9.14 1.31
N THR A 166 -17.21 -8.78 1.29
CA THR A 166 -18.00 -8.68 0.06
C THR A 166 -17.50 -7.58 -0.88
N SER A 167 -17.19 -6.39 -0.36
CA SER A 167 -16.72 -5.29 -1.22
C SER A 167 -15.36 -5.62 -1.81
N PHE A 168 -14.41 -6.10 -0.99
CA PHE A 168 -13.10 -6.53 -1.48
C PHE A 168 -13.20 -7.64 -2.52
N ARG A 169 -14.04 -8.66 -2.27
CA ARG A 169 -14.28 -9.75 -3.23
C ARG A 169 -14.78 -9.24 -4.57
N THR A 170 -15.72 -8.30 -4.54
CA THR A 170 -16.28 -7.69 -5.75
C THR A 170 -15.20 -6.92 -6.51
N TYR A 171 -14.45 -6.06 -5.83
CA TYR A 171 -13.39 -5.27 -6.47
C TYR A 171 -12.26 -6.15 -7.04
N LEU A 172 -11.80 -7.15 -6.30
CA LEU A 172 -10.76 -8.06 -6.77
C LEU A 172 -11.24 -8.85 -8.00
N TYR A 173 -12.48 -9.32 -8.00
CA TYR A 173 -13.07 -9.99 -9.15
C TYR A 173 -13.08 -9.08 -10.38
N GLU A 174 -13.51 -7.82 -10.22
CA GLU A 174 -13.55 -6.86 -11.32
C GLU A 174 -12.15 -6.58 -11.89
N VAL A 175 -11.15 -6.37 -11.03
CA VAL A 175 -9.75 -6.20 -11.45
C VAL A 175 -9.27 -7.42 -12.24
N LEU A 176 -9.45 -8.63 -11.72
CA LEU A 176 -9.03 -9.86 -12.39
C LEU A 176 -9.82 -10.16 -13.67
N GLN A 177 -11.08 -9.74 -13.75
CA GLN A 177 -11.87 -9.86 -14.96
C GLN A 177 -11.31 -8.98 -16.07
N THR A 178 -10.84 -7.77 -15.75
CA THR A 178 -10.29 -6.84 -16.74
C THR A 178 -8.97 -7.30 -17.35
N THR A 179 -8.19 -8.13 -16.66
CA THR A 179 -6.96 -8.71 -17.25
C THR A 179 -7.23 -9.68 -18.40
N SER A 180 -8.47 -10.19 -18.49
CA SER A 180 -8.88 -11.22 -19.45
C SER A 180 -9.84 -10.71 -20.53
N ASN A 181 -10.24 -9.44 -20.47
CA ASN A 181 -11.14 -8.83 -21.43
C ASN A 181 -10.39 -7.88 -22.37
N ASP A 182 -10.90 -7.68 -23.58
CA ASP A 182 -10.38 -6.73 -24.58
C ASP A 182 -10.62 -5.24 -24.21
N HIS A 183 -10.84 -4.97 -22.93
CA HIS A 183 -11.03 -3.63 -22.42
C HIS A 183 -10.24 -3.43 -21.13
N PHE A 184 -9.64 -2.26 -20.99
CA PHE A 184 -9.01 -1.83 -19.74
C PHE A 184 -10.07 -1.62 -18.63
N TYR A 185 -9.62 -1.46 -17.39
CA TYR A 185 -10.49 -1.10 -16.28
C TYR A 185 -11.23 0.23 -16.52
N GLN A 186 -12.56 0.14 -16.69
CA GLN A 186 -13.43 1.29 -16.97
C GLN A 186 -14.39 1.64 -15.81
N LYS A 187 -14.50 0.76 -14.81
CA LYS A 187 -15.39 0.97 -13.66
C LYS A 187 -14.73 1.86 -12.61
N GLY A 188 -14.58 3.14 -12.90
CA GLY A 188 -14.00 4.10 -11.95
C GLY A 188 -12.63 4.60 -12.37
N SER A 189 -11.80 4.95 -11.40
CA SER A 189 -10.46 5.47 -11.64
C SER A 189 -9.47 4.32 -11.87
N PRO A 190 -8.52 4.41 -12.81
CA PRO A 190 -7.37 3.51 -12.86
C PRO A 190 -6.63 3.36 -11.53
N SER A 191 -6.69 4.40 -10.67
CA SER A 191 -6.15 4.37 -9.31
C SER A 191 -6.80 3.31 -8.41
N ASP A 192 -8.05 2.92 -8.69
CA ASP A 192 -8.78 1.93 -7.89
C ASP A 192 -8.15 0.54 -8.02
N VAL A 193 -7.64 0.20 -9.21
CA VAL A 193 -6.89 -1.05 -9.46
C VAL A 193 -5.63 -1.10 -8.60
N LEU A 194 -4.84 -0.03 -8.64
CA LEU A 194 -3.62 0.09 -7.84
C LEU A 194 -3.95 -0.04 -6.36
N TYR A 195 -4.93 0.71 -5.88
CA TYR A 195 -5.32 0.73 -4.48
C TYR A 195 -5.76 -0.65 -3.98
N VAL A 196 -6.58 -1.38 -4.76
CA VAL A 196 -7.02 -2.74 -4.39
C VAL A 196 -5.84 -3.71 -4.34
N LEU A 197 -4.93 -3.67 -5.31
CA LEU A 197 -3.78 -4.56 -5.39
C LEU A 197 -2.74 -4.25 -4.30
N GLU A 198 -2.52 -2.98 -3.95
CA GLU A 198 -1.68 -2.57 -2.83
C GLU A 198 -2.21 -3.10 -1.49
N LYS A 199 -3.54 -3.04 -1.30
CA LYS A 199 -4.20 -3.55 -0.08
C LYS A 199 -4.13 -5.08 -0.01
N LEU A 200 -4.25 -5.77 -1.14
CA LEU A 200 -4.01 -7.22 -1.21
C LEU A 200 -2.54 -7.56 -0.94
N GLU A 201 -1.58 -6.89 -1.56
CA GLU A 201 -0.15 -7.11 -1.33
C GLU A 201 0.18 -6.97 0.16
N SER A 202 -0.44 -5.98 0.79
CA SER A 202 -0.29 -5.71 2.19
C SER A 202 -0.81 -6.81 3.10
N LEU A 203 -1.99 -7.35 2.83
CA LEU A 203 -2.50 -8.54 3.52
C LEU A 203 -1.57 -9.73 3.33
N ILE A 204 -1.04 -9.93 2.13
CA ILE A 204 -0.07 -11.00 1.84
C ILE A 204 1.21 -10.80 2.67
N ASN A 205 1.72 -9.58 2.78
CA ASN A 205 2.89 -9.29 3.60
C ASN A 205 2.61 -9.54 5.10
N ALA A 206 1.45 -9.13 5.61
CA ALA A 206 1.04 -9.39 7.00
C ALA A 206 0.90 -10.89 7.27
N ALA A 207 0.24 -11.62 6.36
CA ALA A 207 0.11 -13.07 6.42
C ALA A 207 1.46 -13.78 6.40
N TYR A 208 2.40 -13.32 5.58
CA TYR A 208 3.75 -13.89 5.54
C TYR A 208 4.45 -13.75 6.89
N LEU A 209 4.32 -12.59 7.54
CA LEU A 209 4.88 -12.37 8.88
C LEU A 209 4.22 -13.27 9.92
N ILE A 210 2.88 -13.42 9.87
CA ILE A 210 2.13 -14.32 10.78
C ILE A 210 2.51 -15.80 10.56
N ASN A 211 2.80 -16.20 9.31
CA ASN A 211 3.12 -17.57 8.94
C ASN A 211 4.58 -17.97 9.23
N ASP A 212 5.54 -17.05 9.05
CA ASP A 212 6.98 -17.32 9.23
C ASP A 212 7.45 -17.06 10.67
N GLU A 213 6.84 -16.10 11.35
CA GLU A 213 6.93 -16.08 12.80
C GLU A 213 6.18 -17.35 13.25
N ASN A 214 6.81 -18.24 14.02
CA ASN A 214 6.05 -19.01 15.00
C ASN A 214 5.48 -17.96 15.95
N PHE A 215 4.50 -17.19 15.46
CA PHE A 215 3.70 -16.26 16.20
C PHE A 215 2.96 -17.22 17.12
N MET A 216 3.63 -17.52 18.23
CA MET A 216 3.10 -18.25 19.34
C MET A 216 2.09 -17.30 19.96
N PHE A 217 1.00 -17.07 19.24
CA PHE A 217 -0.26 -17.38 19.84
C PHE A 217 -0.11 -18.78 20.40
N GLU A 218 0.17 -18.86 21.70
CA GLU A 218 -0.43 -19.90 22.51
C GLU A 218 -1.94 -19.77 22.25
N VAL A 219 -2.40 -20.37 21.15
CA VAL A 219 -3.80 -20.70 20.96
C VAL A 219 -3.99 -21.86 21.92
N SER A 220 -4.15 -21.53 23.20
CA SER A 220 -4.72 -22.45 24.17
C SER A 220 -6.07 -22.86 23.60
N ASP A 221 -6.12 -24.10 23.12
CA ASP A 221 -7.26 -24.82 22.56
C ASP A 221 -8.03 -24.21 21.36
N THR A 222 -8.00 -24.96 20.25
CA THR A 222 -8.78 -24.72 19.02
C THR A 222 -10.30 -24.75 19.24
N SER A 223 -10.79 -25.15 20.42
CA SER A 223 -12.23 -25.15 20.73
C SER A 223 -12.81 -23.73 20.81
N GLU A 224 -12.03 -22.74 21.26
CA GLU A 224 -12.50 -21.37 21.43
C GLU A 224 -12.79 -20.67 20.08
N VAL A 225 -12.10 -21.05 19.01
CA VAL A 225 -12.29 -20.46 17.67
C VAL A 225 -13.66 -20.81 17.11
N SER A 226 -14.12 -22.05 17.32
CA SER A 226 -15.42 -22.52 16.85
C SER A 226 -16.57 -21.85 17.60
N ASP A 227 -16.44 -21.71 18.92
CA ASP A 227 -17.44 -21.02 19.74
C ASP A 227 -17.49 -19.53 19.42
N THR A 228 -16.33 -18.89 19.26
CA THR A 228 -16.22 -17.49 18.80
C THR A 228 -16.85 -17.30 17.43
N PHE A 229 -16.61 -18.20 16.48
CA PHE A 229 -17.21 -18.10 15.14
C PHE A 229 -18.73 -18.24 15.19
N ASN A 230 -19.26 -19.15 16.01
CA ASN A 230 -20.70 -19.29 16.20
C ASN A 230 -21.30 -18.06 16.87
N GLU A 231 -20.62 -17.46 17.83
CA GLU A 231 -21.03 -16.22 18.48
C GLU A 231 -21.02 -15.04 17.51
N VAL A 232 -19.92 -14.85 16.75
CA VAL A 232 -19.80 -13.85 15.68
C VAL A 232 -20.88 -14.05 14.62
N LYS A 233 -21.20 -15.29 14.25
CA LYS A 233 -22.29 -15.60 13.31
C LYS A 233 -23.67 -15.23 13.86
N THR A 234 -23.86 -15.32 15.18
CA THR A 234 -25.12 -14.91 15.83
C THR A 234 -25.24 -13.39 16.01
N VAL A 235 -24.13 -12.70 16.30
CA VAL A 235 -24.06 -11.25 16.53
C VAL A 235 -24.04 -10.49 15.20
N HIS A 236 -23.27 -10.97 14.22
CA HIS A 236 -23.19 -10.42 12.87
C HIS A 236 -24.00 -11.26 11.89
N ARG A 237 -25.34 -11.18 12.00
CA ARG A 237 -26.27 -11.71 10.96
C ARG A 237 -26.15 -11.02 9.59
N ASN A 238 -25.16 -10.14 9.41
CA ASN A 238 -24.89 -9.51 8.13
C ASN A 238 -24.14 -10.51 7.25
N LEU A 239 -24.79 -10.96 6.17
CA LEU A 239 -24.22 -11.83 5.13
C LEU A 239 -22.86 -11.34 4.58
N GLU A 240 -22.52 -10.07 4.78
CA GLU A 240 -21.32 -9.42 4.26
C GLU A 240 -20.01 -9.83 4.95
N THR A 241 -20.07 -10.40 6.17
CA THR A 241 -18.88 -10.78 6.95
C THR A 241 -18.67 -12.28 7.07
N THR A 242 -19.52 -13.09 6.43
CA THR A 242 -19.41 -14.54 6.54
C THR A 242 -18.37 -15.08 5.56
N PRO A 243 -17.36 -15.85 6.02
CA PRO A 243 -16.48 -16.60 5.13
C PRO A 243 -17.30 -17.50 4.20
N SER A 244 -16.96 -17.49 2.91
CA SER A 244 -17.70 -18.17 1.86
C SER A 244 -16.87 -19.21 1.12
N MET A 245 -15.54 -19.06 1.14
CA MET A 245 -14.62 -19.93 0.42
C MET A 245 -13.84 -20.87 1.33
N LEU A 246 -13.79 -20.59 2.64
CA LEU A 246 -13.18 -21.50 3.61
C LEU A 246 -14.04 -22.76 3.82
N SER A 247 -13.38 -23.91 3.80
CA SER A 247 -13.94 -25.18 4.28
C SER A 247 -14.07 -25.16 5.81
N LYS A 248 -14.81 -26.13 6.38
CA LYS A 248 -14.97 -26.24 7.83
C LYS A 248 -13.63 -26.41 8.55
N GLU A 249 -12.74 -27.22 8.00
CA GLU A 249 -11.40 -27.46 8.54
C GLU A 249 -10.54 -26.19 8.51
N GLU A 250 -10.69 -25.36 7.46
CA GLU A 250 -10.00 -24.07 7.35
C GLU A 250 -10.60 -23.00 8.29
N ILE A 251 -11.89 -23.08 8.63
CA ILE A 251 -12.50 -22.20 9.64
C ILE A 251 -12.01 -22.56 11.04
N GLU A 252 -11.87 -23.85 11.34
CA GLU A 252 -11.34 -24.34 12.62
C GLU A 252 -9.84 -24.03 12.79
N ASP A 253 -9.09 -24.04 11.69
CA ASP A 253 -7.66 -23.72 11.68
C ASP A 253 -7.28 -22.82 10.50
N PRO A 254 -7.53 -21.49 10.60
CA PRO A 254 -7.25 -20.54 9.53
C PRO A 254 -5.76 -20.41 9.22
N LYS A 255 -4.86 -20.86 10.10
CA LYS A 255 -3.41 -20.85 9.84
C LYS A 255 -3.02 -21.83 8.73
N LYS A 256 -3.75 -22.94 8.56
CA LYS A 256 -3.55 -23.85 7.42
C LYS A 256 -3.70 -23.13 6.09
N VAL A 257 -4.65 -22.19 5.99
CA VAL A 257 -4.86 -21.40 4.77
C VAL A 257 -3.63 -20.56 4.43
N LEU A 258 -2.96 -19.97 5.43
CA LEU A 258 -1.74 -19.20 5.23
C LEU A 258 -0.60 -20.10 4.71
N ILE A 259 -0.46 -21.29 5.28
CA ILE A 259 0.53 -22.29 4.84
C ILE A 259 0.26 -22.70 3.39
N ASP A 260 -0.98 -23.07 3.07
CA ASP A 260 -1.38 -23.50 1.73
C ASP A 260 -1.25 -22.38 0.70
N PHE A 261 -1.57 -21.14 1.08
CA PHE A 261 -1.40 -19.96 0.23
C PHE A 261 0.07 -19.75 -0.20
N PHE A 262 1.01 -19.92 0.73
CA PHE A 262 2.45 -19.78 0.44
C PHE A 262 3.09 -21.05 -0.14
N ASN A 263 2.46 -22.21 0.01
CA ASN A 263 2.83 -23.43 -0.71
C ASN A 263 2.41 -23.37 -2.18
N PHE A 264 1.27 -22.75 -2.48
CA PHE A 264 0.82 -22.54 -3.85
C PHE A 264 1.78 -21.63 -4.61
N ARG A 265 2.15 -20.48 -4.03
CA ARG A 265 3.14 -19.54 -4.57
C ARG A 265 3.93 -18.88 -3.45
N SER A 266 5.23 -18.74 -3.63
CA SER A 266 6.07 -17.99 -2.70
C SER A 266 5.70 -16.51 -2.68
N LEU A 267 6.08 -15.81 -1.61
CA LEU A 267 5.85 -14.36 -1.49
C LEU A 267 6.38 -13.56 -2.69
N LYS A 268 7.55 -13.97 -3.22
CA LYS A 268 8.16 -13.31 -4.39
C LYS A 268 7.31 -13.50 -5.64
N GLU A 269 6.76 -14.70 -5.83
CA GLU A 269 5.89 -15.02 -6.97
C GLU A 269 4.56 -14.28 -6.87
N TRP A 270 3.97 -14.21 -5.67
CA TRP A 270 2.76 -13.41 -5.45
C TRP A 270 2.96 -11.94 -5.82
N LYS A 271 4.04 -11.30 -5.38
CA LYS A 271 4.34 -9.91 -5.74
C LYS A 271 4.51 -9.72 -7.25
N LYS A 272 5.20 -10.65 -7.91
CA LYS A 272 5.36 -10.63 -9.37
C LYS A 272 3.99 -10.72 -10.06
N GLU A 273 3.12 -11.61 -9.59
CA GLU A 273 1.79 -11.79 -10.16
C GLU A 273 0.93 -10.53 -9.98
N LEU A 274 0.97 -9.87 -8.83
CA LEU A 274 0.23 -8.62 -8.60
C LEU A 274 0.70 -7.49 -9.53
N ILE A 275 2.00 -7.40 -9.81
CA ILE A 275 2.56 -6.43 -10.77
C ILE A 275 2.05 -6.73 -12.18
N GLU A 276 2.03 -8.01 -12.58
CA GLU A 276 1.51 -8.43 -13.89
C GLU A 276 0.00 -8.13 -14.00
N ILE A 277 -0.79 -8.49 -13.00
CA ILE A 277 -2.22 -8.16 -12.94
C ILE A 277 -2.44 -6.66 -13.08
N ASN A 278 -1.69 -5.84 -12.35
CA ASN A 278 -1.81 -4.39 -12.44
C ASN A 278 -1.51 -3.89 -13.87
N GLY A 279 -0.43 -4.38 -14.48
CA GLY A 279 -0.06 -4.03 -15.84
C GLY A 279 -1.14 -4.37 -16.86
N PHE A 280 -1.74 -5.56 -16.77
CA PHE A 280 -2.76 -6.00 -17.71
C PHE A 280 -4.16 -5.41 -17.43
N ALA A 281 -4.54 -5.19 -16.17
CA ALA A 281 -5.80 -4.56 -15.83
C ALA A 281 -5.89 -3.10 -16.32
N LEU A 282 -4.74 -2.43 -16.42
CA LEU A 282 -4.60 -1.06 -16.92
C LEU A 282 -4.24 -1.00 -18.42
N SER A 283 -3.99 -2.15 -19.05
CA SER A 283 -3.67 -2.26 -20.47
C SER A 283 -4.95 -2.31 -21.31
N LYS A 284 -4.86 -1.81 -22.56
CA LYS A 284 -5.93 -2.00 -23.55
C LYS A 284 -6.01 -3.42 -24.09
N HIS A 285 -4.89 -4.14 -24.02
CA HIS A 285 -4.77 -5.48 -24.54
C HIS A 285 -4.86 -6.51 -23.40
N PRO A 286 -5.64 -7.58 -23.58
CA PRO A 286 -5.73 -8.66 -22.61
C PRO A 286 -4.38 -9.39 -22.53
N ALA A 287 -4.14 -10.05 -21.39
CA ALA A 287 -2.89 -10.78 -21.15
C ALA A 287 -2.58 -11.82 -22.24
N GLN A 288 -3.62 -12.48 -22.75
CA GLN A 288 -3.54 -13.56 -23.73
C GLN A 288 -2.97 -13.08 -25.07
N GLU A 289 -3.27 -11.85 -25.50
CA GLU A 289 -2.73 -11.28 -26.74
C GLU A 289 -1.21 -11.09 -26.67
N TRP A 290 -0.68 -10.92 -25.47
CA TRP A 290 0.75 -10.72 -25.22
C TRP A 290 1.47 -12.03 -24.86
N GLY A 291 0.79 -13.17 -24.99
CA GLY A 291 1.31 -14.48 -24.59
C GLY A 291 1.49 -14.64 -23.09
N ALA A 292 0.93 -13.73 -22.29
CA ALA A 292 0.90 -13.85 -20.84
C ALA A 292 -0.34 -14.64 -20.42
N TRP A 293 -0.16 -15.54 -19.47
CA TRP A 293 -1.26 -16.36 -18.95
C TRP A 293 -1.38 -16.13 -17.45
N ILE A 294 -2.42 -15.40 -17.05
CA ILE A 294 -2.75 -15.14 -15.66
C ILE A 294 -3.84 -16.13 -15.26
N ASP A 295 -3.55 -16.96 -14.27
CA ASP A 295 -4.56 -17.86 -13.68
C ASP A 295 -5.46 -17.07 -12.72
N SER A 296 -6.30 -16.20 -13.29
CA SER A 296 -7.18 -15.30 -12.54
C SER A 296 -8.09 -16.06 -11.56
N LEU A 297 -8.51 -17.28 -11.90
CA LEU A 297 -9.36 -18.09 -11.02
C LEU A 297 -8.60 -18.54 -9.77
N SER A 298 -7.40 -19.12 -9.92
CA SER A 298 -6.60 -19.53 -8.77
C SER A 298 -6.22 -18.31 -7.92
N ILE A 299 -5.80 -17.21 -8.55
CA ILE A 299 -5.46 -15.98 -7.83
C ILE A 299 -6.65 -15.48 -7.01
N PHE A 300 -7.84 -15.45 -7.59
CA PHE A 300 -9.06 -15.07 -6.90
C PHE A 300 -9.33 -16.00 -5.70
N VAL A 301 -9.36 -17.31 -5.93
CA VAL A 301 -9.68 -18.30 -4.87
C VAL A 301 -8.70 -18.20 -3.70
N TYR A 302 -7.39 -18.21 -3.97
CA TYR A 302 -6.39 -18.15 -2.91
C TYR A 302 -6.39 -16.80 -2.19
N SER A 303 -6.59 -15.69 -2.90
CA SER A 303 -6.65 -14.36 -2.27
C SER A 303 -7.87 -14.20 -1.37
N ILE A 304 -9.05 -14.67 -1.80
CA ILE A 304 -10.27 -14.60 -0.99
C ILE A 304 -10.18 -15.51 0.24
N LYS A 305 -9.67 -16.74 0.07
CA LYS A 305 -9.40 -17.62 1.21
C LYS A 305 -8.44 -16.97 2.21
N LEU A 306 -7.35 -16.38 1.74
CA LEU A 306 -6.40 -15.67 2.59
C LEU A 306 -7.09 -14.55 3.38
N THR A 307 -7.84 -13.68 2.70
CA THR A 307 -8.54 -12.57 3.36
C THR A 307 -9.56 -13.07 4.40
N GLU A 308 -10.34 -14.11 4.08
CA GLU A 308 -11.28 -14.71 5.02
C GLU A 308 -10.57 -15.33 6.23
N ALA A 309 -9.43 -16.00 6.03
CA ALA A 309 -8.65 -16.57 7.13
C ALA A 309 -8.04 -15.48 8.04
N LEU A 310 -7.52 -14.40 7.45
CA LEU A 310 -6.99 -13.26 8.21
C LEU A 310 -8.07 -12.55 9.02
N PHE A 311 -9.30 -12.46 8.50
CA PHE A 311 -10.45 -11.95 9.24
C PHE A 311 -10.75 -12.80 10.49
N LEU A 312 -10.74 -14.12 10.37
CA LEU A 312 -10.93 -15.01 11.52
C LEU A 312 -9.80 -14.85 12.55
N ILE A 313 -8.56 -14.72 12.08
CA ILE A 313 -7.40 -14.49 12.95
C ILE A 313 -7.51 -13.16 13.70
N SER A 314 -7.96 -12.08 13.05
CA SER A 314 -8.12 -10.78 13.73
C SER A 314 -9.22 -10.83 14.80
N LEU A 315 -10.35 -11.50 14.53
CA LEU A 315 -11.41 -11.66 15.54
C LEU A 315 -10.93 -12.43 16.78
N CYS A 316 -10.11 -13.47 16.59
CA CYS A 316 -9.53 -14.21 17.70
C CYS A 316 -8.55 -13.37 18.54
N TYR A 317 -8.00 -12.30 17.96
CA TYR A 317 -7.09 -11.39 18.67
C TYR A 317 -7.84 -10.38 19.53
N ASP A 318 -8.91 -9.77 18.98
CA ASP A 318 -9.69 -8.74 19.68
C ASP A 318 -10.33 -9.29 20.96
N ASN A 319 -10.89 -10.50 20.91
CA ASN A 319 -11.52 -11.16 22.07
C ASN A 319 -10.56 -11.48 23.24
N ARG A 320 -9.24 -11.36 23.05
CA ARG A 320 -8.24 -11.62 24.11
C ARG A 320 -7.81 -10.36 24.85
N GLN A 321 -8.16 -9.17 24.34
CA GLN A 321 -7.80 -7.89 24.95
C GLN A 321 -8.91 -7.38 25.90
N GLU A 322 -10.09 -7.96 25.83
CA GLU A 322 -11.20 -7.76 26.77
C GLU A 322 -11.08 -8.69 27.98
#